data_AF-D3HMH0-F1
#
_entry.id   AF-D3HMH0-F1
#
_cell.length_a   1.000
_cell.length_b   1.000
_cell.length_c   1.000
_cell.angle_alpha   90.00
_cell.angle_beta   90.00
_cell.angle_gamma   90.00
#
_symmetry.space_group_name_H-M   'P 1'
#
loop_
_entity.id
_entity.type
_entity.pdbx_description
1 polymer ?
#
loop_
_entity_poly.entity_id
_entity_poly.type
_entity_poly.pdbx_seq_one_letter_code
_entity_poly.pdbx_strand_id
1 'polypeptide(L)'
;MSEPVDSLGKDDWEQNIIITFDKEIPVSFQQEIINCLNKLCLELEQKKMTISLSFNKTEHIAPEIKKYILVENRALCRHLNTGFEELIVSSDELTDYVLEDSELSNLLNGIEKSLYSLANVDFIPLIQTFPGSCFACSILMVLKELKLINEPTRTQELRIYKQIWLAPGKQADIEKVIFYLSQYKIKMIGLDFIEKTEDLLDLSNRIKKNRPELSQHIINQYTLFHQNKNKINQYNVLKIEDPHAMNNEFFQGGFTFLISRSWSSQGLHVLFARVWQDKFQVIDPEHGEVKIYPSFAEYYNRFENFNKSFTGVALHIVPD
;
A
#
# COMPACT_ATOMS: atom_id res chain seq x y z
N MET A 1 -35.03 -1.61 52.79
CA MET A 1 -34.36 -0.34 52.53
C MET A 1 -34.14 -0.25 51.03
N SER A 2 -34.73 0.76 50.43
CA SER A 2 -34.63 1.12 49.02
C SER A 2 -33.42 2.02 48.80
N GLU A 3 -32.62 1.72 47.79
CA GLU A 3 -31.70 2.63 47.08
C GLU A 3 -31.21 1.92 45.81
N PRO A 4 -30.80 2.63 44.74
CA PRO A 4 -31.70 3.20 43.74
C PRO A 4 -31.51 2.62 42.32
N VAL A 5 -32.50 2.91 41.48
CA VAL A 5 -32.48 2.83 40.00
C VAL A 5 -31.58 3.94 39.44
N ASP A 6 -31.02 3.71 38.25
CA ASP A 6 -30.08 4.51 37.44
C ASP A 6 -28.60 4.19 37.71
N SER A 7 -27.83 3.61 36.78
CA SER A 7 -27.82 3.86 35.34
C SER A 7 -28.22 2.64 34.50
N LEU A 8 -29.25 2.80 33.68
CA LEU A 8 -29.38 2.07 32.42
C LEU A 8 -28.02 2.08 31.71
N GLY A 9 -27.49 0.89 31.45
CA GLY A 9 -26.28 0.73 30.68
C GLY A 9 -26.39 1.53 29.39
N LYS A 10 -25.34 2.28 29.06
CA LYS A 10 -25.08 2.61 27.66
C LYS A 10 -24.89 1.28 26.98
N ASP A 11 -25.99 0.82 26.43
CA ASP A 11 -26.13 -0.30 25.54
C ASP A 11 -25.19 -0.02 24.34
N ASP A 12 -23.97 -0.55 24.40
CA ASP A 12 -22.96 -0.50 23.33
C ASP A 12 -23.44 -1.37 22.16
N TRP A 13 -24.41 -0.87 21.39
CA TRP A 13 -24.80 -1.48 20.11
C TRP A 13 -23.90 -0.97 18.99
N GLU A 14 -22.61 -1.35 19.00
CA GLU A 14 -21.83 -1.29 17.77
C GLU A 14 -22.36 -2.37 16.82
N GLN A 15 -23.19 -1.96 15.86
CA GLN A 15 -23.69 -2.84 14.81
C GLN A 15 -22.76 -2.75 13.61
N ASN A 16 -22.24 -3.90 13.17
CA ASN A 16 -21.47 -4.03 11.93
C ASN A 16 -22.41 -4.55 10.83
N ILE A 17 -22.67 -3.73 9.80
CA ILE A 17 -23.44 -4.14 8.62
C ILE A 17 -22.50 -4.31 7.43
N ILE A 18 -22.49 -5.51 6.87
CA ILE A 18 -21.72 -5.85 5.67
C ILE A 18 -22.66 -5.85 4.46
N ILE A 19 -22.30 -5.08 3.44
CA ILE A 19 -23.08 -4.93 2.22
C ILE A 19 -22.25 -5.46 1.06
N THR A 20 -22.81 -6.45 0.35
CA THR A 20 -22.13 -7.10 -0.77
C THR A 20 -22.80 -6.70 -2.07
N PHE A 21 -22.02 -6.13 -2.99
CA PHE A 21 -22.50 -5.79 -4.33
C PHE A 21 -22.15 -6.91 -5.31
N ASP A 22 -23.15 -7.69 -5.73
CA ASP A 22 -22.95 -8.69 -6.78
C ASP A 22 -23.05 -8.07 -8.18
N LYS A 23 -22.38 -8.71 -9.15
CA LYS A 23 -22.26 -8.23 -10.55
C LYS A 23 -23.61 -7.96 -11.22
N GLU A 24 -24.64 -8.66 -10.79
CA GLU A 24 -25.96 -8.66 -11.44
C GLU A 24 -26.87 -7.54 -10.92
N ILE A 25 -26.47 -6.80 -9.87
CA ILE A 25 -27.29 -5.72 -9.32
C ILE A 25 -27.32 -4.54 -10.31
N PRO A 26 -28.46 -4.23 -10.92
CA PRO A 26 -28.65 -3.06 -11.80
C PRO A 26 -28.28 -1.76 -11.10
N VAL A 27 -27.75 -0.80 -11.87
CA VAL A 27 -27.35 0.54 -11.40
C VAL A 27 -28.48 1.24 -10.64
N SER A 28 -29.73 1.12 -11.10
CA SER A 28 -30.89 1.71 -10.41
C SER A 28 -31.09 1.14 -9.00
N PHE A 29 -30.92 -0.17 -8.83
CA PHE A 29 -31.02 -0.80 -7.51
C PHE A 29 -29.80 -0.49 -6.63
N GLN A 30 -28.60 -0.37 -7.22
CA GLN A 30 -27.44 0.13 -6.47
C GLN A 30 -27.72 1.54 -5.92
N GLN A 31 -28.25 2.44 -6.75
CA GLN A 31 -28.64 3.79 -6.34
C GLN A 31 -29.66 3.78 -5.20
N GLU A 32 -30.70 2.95 -5.30
CA GLU A 32 -31.72 2.80 -4.25
C GLU A 32 -31.11 2.29 -2.93
N ILE A 33 -30.21 1.30 -3.00
CA ILE A 33 -29.48 0.79 -1.84
C ILE A 33 -28.69 1.93 -1.17
N ILE A 34 -27.90 2.69 -1.95
CA ILE A 34 -27.11 3.81 -1.41
C ILE A 34 -28.00 4.87 -0.77
N ASN A 35 -29.14 5.23 -1.39
CA ASN A 35 -30.11 6.17 -0.83
C ASN A 35 -30.66 5.70 0.52
N CYS A 36 -31.03 4.42 0.62
CA CYS A 36 -31.53 3.83 1.85
C CYS A 36 -30.47 3.85 2.95
N LEU A 37 -29.23 3.50 2.63
CA LEU A 37 -28.12 3.50 3.57
C LEU A 37 -27.77 4.91 4.06
N ASN A 38 -27.74 5.89 3.16
CA ASN A 38 -27.45 7.26 3.54
C ASN A 38 -28.54 7.83 4.45
N LYS A 39 -29.83 7.54 4.18
CA LYS A 39 -30.94 7.89 5.08
C LYS A 39 -30.77 7.25 6.47
N LEU A 40 -30.44 5.96 6.51
CA LEU A 40 -30.17 5.26 7.76
C LEU A 40 -29.01 5.92 8.54
N CYS A 41 -27.90 6.24 7.86
CA CYS A 41 -26.76 6.92 8.47
C CYS A 41 -27.17 8.26 9.08
N LEU A 42 -27.92 9.09 8.35
CA LEU A 42 -28.41 10.37 8.83
C LEU A 42 -29.30 10.24 10.08
N GLU A 43 -30.19 9.24 10.10
CA GLU A 43 -31.03 8.96 11.28
C GLU A 43 -30.19 8.52 12.49
N LEU A 44 -29.14 7.72 12.27
CA LEU A 44 -28.27 7.24 13.33
C LEU A 44 -27.37 8.34 13.88
N GLU A 45 -26.84 9.23 13.04
CA GLU A 45 -26.12 10.44 13.46
C GLU A 45 -26.99 11.30 14.39
N GLN A 46 -28.26 11.54 14.03
CA GLN A 46 -29.21 12.31 14.85
C GLN A 46 -29.46 11.66 16.22
N LYS A 47 -29.51 10.33 16.26
CA LYS A 47 -29.69 9.54 17.48
C LYS A 47 -28.38 9.32 18.25
N LYS A 48 -27.24 9.79 17.74
CA LYS A 48 -25.90 9.57 18.29
C LYS A 48 -25.59 8.09 18.51
N MET A 49 -26.04 7.24 17.58
CA MET A 49 -25.77 5.82 17.58
C MET A 49 -24.59 5.50 16.66
N THR A 50 -23.73 4.58 17.09
CA THR A 50 -22.58 4.14 16.31
C THR A 50 -22.99 2.97 15.42
N ILE A 51 -22.68 3.07 14.13
CA ILE A 51 -22.78 1.97 13.17
C ILE A 51 -21.49 1.92 12.36
N SER A 52 -21.08 0.70 12.04
CA SER A 52 -20.00 0.40 11.12
C SER A 52 -20.59 -0.24 9.87
N LEU A 53 -20.33 0.36 8.72
CA LEU A 53 -20.67 -0.17 7.42
C LEU A 53 -19.43 -0.68 6.71
N SER A 54 -19.57 -1.79 6.00
CA SER A 54 -18.51 -2.37 5.19
C SER A 54 -19.03 -2.72 3.82
N PHE A 55 -18.38 -2.24 2.77
CA PHE A 55 -18.69 -2.66 1.39
C PHE A 55 -17.75 -3.78 0.97
N ASN A 56 -18.35 -4.85 0.46
CA ASN A 56 -17.66 -5.97 -0.17
C ASN A 56 -17.92 -5.96 -1.68
N LYS A 57 -16.92 -6.42 -2.43
CA LYS A 57 -16.93 -6.50 -3.90
C LYS A 57 -17.18 -5.13 -4.56
N THR A 58 -16.47 -4.09 -4.10
CA THR A 58 -16.67 -2.73 -4.61
C THR A 58 -16.34 -2.59 -6.10
N GLU A 59 -15.61 -3.56 -6.68
CA GLU A 59 -15.36 -3.65 -8.11
C GLU A 59 -16.65 -3.82 -8.95
N HIS A 60 -17.75 -4.27 -8.35
CA HIS A 60 -19.06 -4.40 -9.02
C HIS A 60 -19.95 -3.17 -8.90
N ILE A 61 -19.58 -2.19 -8.06
CA ILE A 61 -20.32 -0.93 -7.97
C ILE A 61 -20.08 -0.14 -9.25
N ALA A 62 -21.14 0.34 -9.88
CA ALA A 62 -21.00 1.09 -11.13
C ALA A 62 -20.26 2.43 -10.89
N PRO A 63 -19.43 2.91 -11.84
CA PRO A 63 -18.63 4.12 -11.65
C PRO A 63 -19.45 5.35 -11.22
N GLU A 64 -20.62 5.55 -11.81
CA GLU A 64 -21.55 6.63 -11.46
C GLU A 64 -22.07 6.50 -10.02
N ILE A 65 -22.24 5.28 -9.51
CA ILE A 65 -22.65 5.02 -8.13
C ILE A 65 -21.49 5.26 -7.16
N LYS A 66 -20.25 4.91 -7.52
CA LYS A 66 -19.07 5.23 -6.71
C LYS A 66 -18.93 6.73 -6.51
N LYS A 67 -19.11 7.50 -7.60
CA LYS A 67 -19.17 8.95 -7.54
C LYS A 67 -20.32 9.44 -6.69
N TYR A 68 -21.52 8.89 -6.88
CA TYR A 68 -22.69 9.23 -6.08
C TYR A 68 -22.45 9.04 -4.58
N ILE A 69 -21.83 7.91 -4.18
CA ILE A 69 -21.47 7.63 -2.79
C ILE A 69 -20.54 8.72 -2.23
N LEU A 70 -19.40 8.95 -2.90
CA LEU A 70 -18.34 9.84 -2.38
C LEU A 70 -18.74 11.31 -2.39
N VAL A 71 -19.46 11.76 -3.43
CA VAL A 71 -19.76 13.19 -3.64
C VAL A 71 -21.05 13.60 -2.93
N GLU A 72 -22.08 12.77 -2.97
CA GLU A 72 -23.44 13.15 -2.57
C GLU A 72 -23.89 12.53 -1.24
N ASN A 73 -23.20 11.50 -0.74
CA ASN A 73 -23.64 10.74 0.45
C ASN A 73 -22.58 10.76 1.56
N ARG A 74 -22.24 11.96 2.05
CA ARG A 74 -21.18 12.14 3.05
C ARG A 74 -21.44 11.39 4.36
N ALA A 75 -22.68 11.36 4.84
CA ALA A 75 -23.03 10.64 6.07
C ALA A 75 -22.69 9.14 5.93
N LEU A 76 -23.03 8.54 4.78
CA LEU A 76 -22.62 7.17 4.47
C LEU A 76 -21.10 6.98 4.51
N CYS A 77 -20.32 7.91 3.96
CA CYS A 77 -18.85 7.83 4.02
C CYS A 77 -18.30 7.88 5.45
N ARG A 78 -18.90 8.65 6.37
CA ARG A 78 -18.44 8.73 7.77
C ARG A 78 -18.61 7.41 8.52
N HIS A 79 -19.58 6.60 8.10
CA HIS A 79 -19.90 5.31 8.69
C HIS A 79 -19.26 4.12 7.97
N LEU A 80 -18.50 4.36 6.88
CA LEU A 80 -17.90 3.30 6.09
C LEU A 80 -16.51 2.93 6.64
N ASN A 81 -16.43 1.81 7.37
CA ASN A 81 -15.18 1.28 7.92
C ASN A 81 -14.30 0.61 6.87
N THR A 82 -14.90 -0.12 5.92
CA THR A 82 -14.15 -0.80 4.84
C THR A 82 -14.82 -0.60 3.49
N GLY A 83 -14.00 -0.49 2.44
CA GLY A 83 -14.45 -0.25 1.07
C GLY A 83 -14.36 1.21 0.66
N PHE A 84 -14.22 2.15 1.61
CA PHE A 84 -13.89 3.54 1.31
C PHE A 84 -12.57 3.63 0.53
N GLU A 85 -11.55 2.85 0.94
CA GLU A 85 -10.25 2.85 0.28
C GLU A 85 -10.34 2.39 -1.19
N GLU A 86 -11.15 1.37 -1.46
CA GLU A 86 -11.36 0.82 -2.81
C GLU A 86 -12.19 1.76 -3.71
N LEU A 87 -13.16 2.48 -3.13
CA LEU A 87 -13.92 3.51 -3.85
C LEU A 87 -13.01 4.65 -4.31
N ILE A 88 -12.15 5.16 -3.40
CA ILE A 88 -11.26 6.29 -3.67
C ILE A 88 -10.35 6.00 -4.87
N VAL A 89 -9.70 4.83 -4.89
CA VAL A 89 -8.69 4.49 -5.91
C VAL A 89 -9.28 3.94 -7.20
N SER A 90 -10.61 3.95 -7.36
CA SER A 90 -11.26 3.38 -8.53
C SER A 90 -11.17 4.25 -9.80
N SER A 91 -10.89 5.55 -9.64
CA SER A 91 -10.60 6.47 -10.75
C SER A 91 -9.75 7.66 -10.29
N ASP A 92 -9.08 8.33 -11.23
CA ASP A 92 -8.35 9.56 -10.95
C ASP A 92 -9.27 10.66 -10.42
N GLU A 93 -10.49 10.78 -10.98
CA GLU A 93 -11.49 11.79 -10.57
C GLU A 93 -11.87 11.66 -9.09
N LEU A 94 -12.14 10.44 -8.62
CA LEU A 94 -12.55 10.21 -7.23
C LEU A 94 -11.39 10.39 -6.26
N THR A 95 -10.19 10.01 -6.68
CA THR A 95 -8.97 10.27 -5.92
C THR A 95 -8.72 11.76 -5.77
N ASP A 96 -8.83 12.54 -6.85
CA ASP A 96 -8.67 14.00 -6.80
C ASP A 96 -9.71 14.65 -5.91
N TYR A 97 -10.98 14.24 -6.04
CA TYR A 97 -12.05 14.74 -5.20
C TYR A 97 -11.75 14.54 -3.70
N VAL A 98 -11.29 13.35 -3.30
CA VAL A 98 -10.95 13.05 -1.90
C VAL A 98 -9.71 13.82 -1.42
N LEU A 99 -8.74 14.04 -2.30
CA LEU A 99 -7.52 14.81 -1.98
C LEU A 99 -7.78 16.31 -1.83
N GLU A 100 -8.81 16.84 -2.49
CA GLU A 100 -9.23 18.24 -2.44
C GLU A 100 -10.27 18.51 -1.34
N ASP A 101 -11.15 17.54 -1.05
CA ASP A 101 -12.16 17.67 -0.01
C ASP A 101 -11.59 17.41 1.40
N SER A 102 -11.59 18.44 2.24
CA SER A 102 -11.04 18.37 3.59
C SER A 102 -11.74 17.36 4.51
N GLU A 103 -13.04 17.14 4.32
CA GLU A 103 -13.80 16.22 5.16
C GLU A 103 -13.46 14.78 4.80
N LEU A 104 -13.47 14.43 3.51
CA LEU A 104 -13.09 13.09 3.05
C LEU A 104 -11.62 12.78 3.34
N SER A 105 -10.72 13.77 3.21
CA SER A 105 -9.33 13.62 3.62
C SER A 105 -9.18 13.36 5.12
N ASN A 106 -9.98 14.01 5.97
CA ASN A 106 -9.98 13.75 7.41
C ASN A 106 -10.53 12.36 7.74
N LEU A 107 -11.60 11.93 7.07
CA LEU A 107 -12.12 10.57 7.20
C LEU A 107 -11.06 9.53 6.81
N LEU A 108 -10.37 9.74 5.68
CA LEU A 108 -9.30 8.87 5.22
C LEU A 108 -8.17 8.79 6.26
N ASN A 109 -7.74 9.91 6.84
CA ASN A 109 -6.70 9.90 7.87
C ASN A 109 -7.14 9.23 9.18
N GLY A 110 -8.45 9.26 9.46
CA GLY A 110 -9.07 8.62 10.61
C GLY A 110 -9.21 7.10 10.52
N ILE A 111 -9.00 6.48 9.35
CA ILE A 111 -9.01 5.02 9.22
C ILE A 111 -7.92 4.44 10.12
N GLU A 112 -8.28 3.58 11.07
CA GLU A 112 -7.26 2.96 11.92
C GLU A 112 -6.59 1.78 11.20
N LYS A 113 -5.36 1.99 10.75
CA LYS A 113 -4.43 0.91 10.37
C LYS A 113 -3.24 0.99 11.31
N SER A 114 -3.42 0.54 12.55
CA SER A 114 -2.35 0.49 13.54
C SER A 114 -1.59 -0.83 13.42
N LEU A 115 -0.26 -0.76 13.44
CA LEU A 115 0.52 -1.82 14.07
C LEU A 115 0.63 -1.45 15.53
N TYR A 116 0.30 -2.40 16.39
CA TYR A 116 0.69 -2.39 17.78
C TYR A 116 2.13 -1.92 17.89
N SER A 117 2.37 -0.93 18.74
CA SER A 117 3.71 -0.56 19.18
C SER A 117 4.43 -1.86 19.59
N LEU A 118 5.30 -2.35 18.72
CA LEU A 118 6.27 -3.35 19.14
C LEU A 118 7.15 -2.59 20.11
N ALA A 119 7.06 -2.92 21.40
CA ALA A 119 7.68 -2.21 22.52
C ALA A 119 9.22 -2.02 22.42
N ASN A 120 9.84 -2.50 21.33
CA ASN A 120 11.27 -2.52 21.07
C ASN A 120 11.66 -1.91 19.71
N VAL A 121 10.80 -1.15 19.03
CA VAL A 121 11.13 -0.55 17.72
C VAL A 121 10.88 0.95 17.73
N ASP A 122 11.93 1.76 17.61
CA ASP A 122 11.85 3.23 17.46
C ASP A 122 11.19 3.67 16.13
N PHE A 123 11.03 2.70 15.22
CA PHE A 123 10.43 2.85 13.90
C PHE A 123 9.06 2.15 13.88
N ILE A 124 7.99 2.91 13.66
CA ILE A 124 6.63 2.34 13.51
C ILE A 124 6.44 1.98 12.03
N PRO A 125 6.28 0.69 11.69
CA PRO A 125 6.03 0.30 10.31
C PRO A 125 4.66 0.81 9.85
N LEU A 126 4.57 1.24 8.60
CA LEU A 126 3.30 1.66 8.00
C LEU A 126 2.61 0.46 7.34
N ILE A 127 1.35 0.21 7.69
CA ILE A 127 0.46 -0.68 6.93
C ILE A 127 -0.17 0.12 5.80
N GLN A 128 -0.19 -0.46 4.61
CA GLN A 128 -0.81 0.15 3.44
C GLN A 128 -2.33 0.30 3.63
N THR A 129 -2.83 1.48 3.33
CA THR A 129 -4.25 1.81 3.37
C THR A 129 -4.93 1.24 2.14
N PHE A 130 -4.34 1.48 0.96
CA PHE A 130 -4.90 1.06 -0.32
C PHE A 130 -4.27 -0.23 -0.84
N PRO A 131 -5.04 -1.14 -1.45
CA PRO A 131 -4.47 -2.29 -2.15
C PRO A 131 -3.42 -1.86 -3.18
N GLY A 132 -2.22 -2.42 -3.10
CA GLY A 132 -1.13 -2.15 -4.06
C GLY A 132 -0.29 -0.89 -3.77
N SER A 133 -0.55 -0.16 -2.68
CA SER A 133 0.16 1.08 -2.33
C SER A 133 1.44 0.87 -1.51
N CYS A 134 1.92 -0.36 -1.36
CA CYS A 134 3.16 -0.71 -0.65
C CYS A 134 4.38 0.18 -0.98
N PHE A 135 4.54 0.60 -2.23
CA PHE A 135 5.58 1.57 -2.62
C PHE A 135 5.34 2.96 -2.04
N ALA A 136 4.11 3.45 -2.02
CA ALA A 136 3.78 4.74 -1.42
C ALA A 136 4.08 4.73 0.10
N CYS A 137 3.72 3.65 0.81
CA CYS A 137 4.08 3.48 2.22
C CYS A 137 5.59 3.41 2.43
N SER A 138 6.30 2.68 1.58
CA SER A 138 7.77 2.58 1.65
C SER A 138 8.43 3.94 1.41
N ILE A 139 7.93 4.74 0.49
CA ILE A 139 8.37 6.12 0.27
C ILE A 139 8.08 6.98 1.50
N LEU A 140 6.87 6.91 2.08
CA LEU A 140 6.55 7.66 3.31
C LEU A 140 7.49 7.34 4.47
N MET A 141 7.82 6.05 4.64
CA MET A 141 8.79 5.61 5.64
C MET A 141 10.16 6.26 5.41
N VAL A 142 10.66 6.30 4.17
CA VAL A 142 11.90 7.02 3.83
C VAL A 142 11.80 8.51 4.12
N LEU A 143 10.72 9.17 3.66
CA LEU A 143 10.55 10.61 3.84
C LEU A 143 10.49 11.00 5.33
N LYS A 144 9.86 10.17 6.17
CA LYS A 144 9.82 10.36 7.63
C LYS A 144 11.23 10.24 8.23
N GLU A 145 11.95 9.17 7.92
CA GLU A 145 13.28 8.94 8.48
C GLU A 145 14.30 10.00 8.03
N LEU A 146 14.17 10.50 6.80
CA LEU A 146 14.96 11.60 6.28
C LEU A 146 14.50 12.99 6.77
N LYS A 147 13.48 13.06 7.64
CA LYS A 147 12.91 14.30 8.19
C LYS A 147 12.40 15.27 7.12
N LEU A 148 11.98 14.73 5.98
CA LEU A 148 11.35 15.49 4.88
C LEU A 148 9.85 15.70 5.12
N ILE A 149 9.26 14.89 6.01
CA ILE A 149 7.91 15.05 6.55
C ILE A 149 7.94 14.84 8.07
N ASN A 150 6.92 15.33 8.78
CA ASN A 150 6.77 15.12 10.22
C ASN A 150 6.20 13.73 10.51
N GLU A 151 4.91 13.55 10.24
CA GLU A 151 4.19 12.29 10.46
C GLU A 151 3.49 11.86 9.18
N PRO A 152 3.61 10.57 8.78
CA PRO A 152 2.89 10.01 7.66
C PRO A 152 1.38 10.05 7.88
N THR A 153 0.64 10.39 6.82
CA THR A 153 -0.82 10.40 6.78
C THR A 153 -1.31 9.59 5.58
N ARG A 154 -2.54 9.10 5.65
CA ARG A 154 -3.16 8.30 4.60
C ARG A 154 -3.48 9.14 3.36
N THR A 155 -3.76 10.43 3.56
CA THR A 155 -3.82 11.40 2.46
C THR A 155 -2.46 11.55 1.75
N GLN A 156 -1.34 11.59 2.47
CA GLN A 156 -0.02 11.61 1.82
C GLN A 156 0.27 10.30 1.09
N GLU A 157 -0.12 9.15 1.66
CA GLU A 157 -0.03 7.84 1.00
C GLU A 157 -0.78 7.86 -0.32
N LEU A 158 -2.03 8.34 -0.33
CA LEU A 158 -2.85 8.47 -1.53
C LEU A 158 -2.22 9.40 -2.57
N ARG A 159 -1.68 10.55 -2.14
CA ARG A 159 -1.00 11.50 -3.04
C ARG A 159 0.20 10.86 -3.74
N ILE A 160 1.02 10.12 -2.99
CA ILE A 160 2.16 9.41 -3.55
C ILE A 160 1.67 8.29 -4.47
N TYR A 161 0.70 7.49 -4.01
CA TYR A 161 0.18 6.35 -4.76
C TYR A 161 -0.37 6.77 -6.13
N LYS A 162 -1.16 7.86 -6.17
CA LYS A 162 -1.66 8.46 -7.41
C LYS A 162 -0.53 8.81 -8.39
N GLN A 163 0.58 9.34 -7.90
CA GLN A 163 1.68 9.78 -8.74
C GLN A 163 2.50 8.61 -9.30
N ILE A 164 2.51 7.46 -8.62
CA ILE A 164 3.36 6.33 -8.98
C ILE A 164 2.61 5.16 -9.58
N TRP A 165 1.29 5.06 -9.50
CA TRP A 165 0.56 3.91 -10.04
C TRP A 165 0.63 3.81 -11.57
N LEU A 166 0.43 2.60 -12.11
CA LEU A 166 0.24 2.41 -13.54
C LEU A 166 -1.12 2.97 -14.01
N ALA A 167 -2.15 2.75 -13.20
CA ALA A 167 -3.53 3.20 -13.39
C ALA A 167 -4.22 3.25 -12.01
N PRO A 168 -5.38 3.91 -11.87
CA PRO A 168 -6.09 4.00 -10.59
C PRO A 168 -6.25 2.64 -9.89
N GLY A 169 -5.76 2.58 -8.64
CA GLY A 169 -5.83 1.40 -7.78
C GLY A 169 -4.98 0.20 -8.25
N LYS A 170 -4.12 0.39 -9.26
CA LYS A 170 -3.18 -0.63 -9.74
C LYS A 170 -1.79 -0.40 -9.15
N GLN A 171 -0.97 -1.45 -9.21
CA GLN A 171 0.41 -1.46 -8.75
C GLN A 171 1.24 -0.26 -9.26
N ALA A 172 2.29 0.06 -8.50
CA ALA A 172 3.24 1.11 -8.85
C ALA A 172 4.03 0.80 -10.13
N ASP A 173 4.34 1.87 -10.85
CA ASP A 173 5.31 1.94 -11.92
C ASP A 173 6.67 2.34 -11.32
N ILE A 174 7.68 1.48 -11.49
CA ILE A 174 9.01 1.70 -10.92
C ILE A 174 9.70 2.95 -11.50
N GLU A 175 9.44 3.31 -12.76
CA GLU A 175 10.00 4.55 -13.35
C GLU A 175 9.42 5.77 -12.64
N LYS A 176 8.11 5.76 -12.35
CA LYS A 176 7.47 6.83 -11.57
C LYS A 176 7.94 6.86 -10.12
N VAL A 177 8.21 5.71 -9.50
CA VAL A 177 8.81 5.64 -8.15
C VAL A 177 10.19 6.31 -8.12
N ILE A 178 11.08 5.95 -9.05
CA ILE A 178 12.43 6.54 -9.13
C ILE A 178 12.32 8.04 -9.43
N PHE A 179 11.43 8.43 -10.34
CA PHE A 179 11.19 9.84 -10.66
C PHE A 179 10.65 10.64 -9.47
N TYR A 180 9.75 10.06 -8.67
CA TYR A 180 9.21 10.70 -7.47
C TYR A 180 10.32 10.98 -6.45
N LEU A 181 11.15 9.97 -6.14
CA LEU A 181 12.26 10.10 -5.20
C LEU A 181 13.32 11.10 -5.68
N SER A 182 13.58 11.17 -6.99
CA SER A 182 14.56 12.12 -7.54
C SER A 182 14.15 13.59 -7.35
N GLN A 183 12.86 13.90 -7.22
CA GLN A 183 12.39 15.26 -6.90
C GLN A 183 12.89 15.75 -5.53
N TYR A 184 13.16 14.82 -4.60
CA TYR A 184 13.74 15.11 -3.28
C TYR A 184 15.27 15.11 -3.30
N LYS A 185 15.90 15.00 -4.48
CA LYS A 185 17.36 14.89 -4.67
C LYS A 185 17.98 13.65 -4.00
N ILE A 186 17.16 12.68 -3.62
CA ILE A 186 17.60 11.45 -2.98
C ILE A 186 18.41 10.61 -3.98
N LYS A 187 19.62 10.20 -3.58
CA LYS A 187 20.44 9.28 -4.37
C LYS A 187 19.92 7.85 -4.27
N MET A 188 19.93 7.17 -5.39
CA MET A 188 19.38 5.82 -5.55
C MET A 188 20.35 4.92 -6.32
N ILE A 189 20.51 3.71 -5.82
CA ILE A 189 21.29 2.64 -6.45
C ILE A 189 20.34 1.48 -6.71
N GLY A 190 20.05 1.21 -7.98
CA GLY A 190 19.44 -0.03 -8.39
C GLY A 190 20.42 -1.18 -8.22
N LEU A 191 20.06 -2.18 -7.44
CA LEU A 191 20.81 -3.41 -7.24
C LEU A 191 20.21 -4.49 -8.13
N ASP A 192 21.04 -5.08 -8.99
CA ASP A 192 20.68 -6.15 -9.93
C ASP A 192 21.45 -7.42 -9.54
N PHE A 193 20.77 -8.36 -8.88
CA PHE A 193 21.30 -9.64 -8.42
C PHE A 193 21.21 -10.67 -9.55
N ILE A 194 22.30 -10.81 -10.30
CA ILE A 194 22.32 -11.46 -11.62
C ILE A 194 21.71 -12.85 -11.57
N GLU A 195 22.10 -13.69 -10.60
CA GLU A 195 21.58 -15.05 -10.43
C GLU A 195 20.04 -15.10 -10.40
N LYS A 196 19.40 -14.29 -9.54
CA LYS A 196 17.94 -14.28 -9.38
C LYS A 196 17.23 -13.66 -10.56
N THR A 197 17.86 -12.66 -11.17
CA THR A 197 17.29 -12.00 -12.33
C THR A 197 17.35 -12.89 -13.57
N GLU A 198 18.43 -13.65 -13.77
CA GLU A 198 18.52 -14.68 -14.80
C GLU A 198 17.49 -15.79 -14.59
N ASP A 199 17.34 -16.30 -13.36
CA ASP A 199 16.31 -17.28 -13.01
C ASP A 199 14.89 -16.79 -13.35
N LEU A 200 14.61 -15.51 -13.05
CA LEU A 200 13.31 -14.90 -13.29
C LEU A 200 13.04 -14.71 -14.80
N LEU A 201 14.06 -14.31 -15.56
CA LEU A 201 13.96 -14.17 -17.01
C LEU A 201 13.82 -15.53 -17.70
N ASP A 202 14.52 -16.57 -17.22
CA ASP A 202 14.34 -17.94 -17.73
C ASP A 202 12.94 -18.46 -17.42
N LEU A 203 12.43 -18.23 -16.20
CA LEU A 203 11.03 -18.52 -15.87
C LEU A 203 10.08 -17.82 -16.86
N SER A 204 10.29 -16.54 -17.13
CA SER A 204 9.48 -15.79 -18.09
C SER A 204 9.47 -16.45 -19.48
N ASN A 205 10.64 -16.85 -19.98
CA ASN A 205 10.77 -17.52 -21.27
C ASN A 205 10.02 -18.86 -21.32
N ARG A 206 10.14 -19.67 -20.25
CA ARG A 206 9.45 -20.97 -20.15
C ARG A 206 7.93 -20.83 -20.13
N ILE A 207 7.40 -19.81 -19.46
CA ILE A 207 5.94 -19.60 -19.34
C ILE A 207 5.34 -18.76 -20.47
N LYS A 208 6.16 -18.14 -21.33
CA LYS A 208 5.71 -17.18 -22.36
C LYS A 208 4.57 -17.68 -23.24
N LYS A 209 4.54 -18.97 -23.58
CA LYS A 209 3.48 -19.57 -24.41
C LYS A 209 2.19 -19.84 -23.63
N ASN A 210 2.30 -20.22 -22.36
CA ASN A 210 1.16 -20.67 -21.54
C ASN A 210 0.57 -19.55 -20.67
N ARG A 211 1.39 -18.54 -20.33
CA ARG A 211 1.04 -17.37 -19.50
C ARG A 211 1.69 -16.10 -20.10
N PRO A 212 1.29 -15.69 -21.31
CA PRO A 212 1.94 -14.58 -22.02
C PRO A 212 1.90 -13.26 -21.25
N GLU A 213 0.78 -12.95 -20.58
CA GLU A 213 0.63 -11.74 -19.77
C GLU A 213 1.62 -11.69 -18.60
N LEU A 214 1.78 -12.81 -17.89
CA LEU A 214 2.73 -12.92 -16.77
C LEU A 214 4.18 -12.83 -17.23
N SER A 215 4.51 -13.45 -18.37
CA SER A 215 5.83 -13.36 -18.98
C SER A 215 6.16 -11.91 -19.37
N GLN A 216 5.23 -11.22 -20.03
CA GLN A 216 5.41 -9.83 -20.40
C GLN A 216 5.51 -8.92 -19.17
N HIS A 217 4.75 -9.21 -18.12
CA HIS A 217 4.84 -8.48 -16.86
C HIS A 217 6.25 -8.56 -16.26
N ILE A 218 6.83 -9.77 -16.17
CA ILE A 218 8.21 -9.98 -15.68
C ILE A 218 9.23 -9.20 -16.53
N ILE A 219 9.13 -9.30 -17.86
CA ILE A 219 10.05 -8.61 -18.77
C ILE A 219 9.94 -7.09 -18.59
N ASN A 220 8.73 -6.56 -18.47
CA ASN A 220 8.51 -5.12 -18.28
C ASN A 220 9.12 -4.64 -16.97
N GLN A 221 8.96 -5.38 -15.87
CA GLN A 221 9.54 -5.02 -14.57
C GLN A 221 11.06 -4.89 -14.64
N TYR A 222 11.73 -5.91 -15.19
CA TYR A 222 13.18 -5.90 -15.39
C TYR A 222 13.61 -4.75 -16.31
N THR A 223 12.94 -4.60 -17.45
CA THR A 223 13.25 -3.57 -18.44
C THR A 223 13.15 -2.16 -17.85
N LEU A 224 12.06 -1.85 -17.14
CA LEU A 224 11.83 -0.54 -16.53
C LEU A 224 12.90 -0.20 -15.48
N PHE A 225 13.39 -1.19 -14.74
CA PHE A 225 14.46 -0.97 -13.78
C PHE A 225 15.76 -0.52 -14.48
N HIS A 226 16.17 -1.20 -15.56
CA HIS A 226 17.44 -0.90 -16.24
C HIS A 226 17.39 0.32 -17.18
N GLN A 227 16.22 0.73 -17.66
CA GLN A 227 16.08 1.86 -18.59
C GLN A 227 16.33 3.24 -17.97
N ASN A 228 16.25 3.36 -16.63
CA ASN A 228 16.31 4.65 -15.95
C ASN A 228 17.73 5.21 -15.78
N LYS A 229 18.77 4.39 -15.95
CA LYS A 229 20.18 4.76 -15.71
C LYS A 229 20.65 6.02 -16.45
N ASN A 230 20.10 6.29 -17.63
CA ASN A 230 20.50 7.43 -18.47
C ASN A 230 19.55 8.63 -18.37
N LYS A 231 18.43 8.51 -17.64
CA LYS A 231 17.38 9.53 -17.58
C LYS A 231 17.40 10.34 -16.29
N ILE A 232 17.91 9.78 -15.20
CA ILE A 232 17.83 10.36 -13.85
C ILE A 232 19.22 10.39 -13.21
N ASN A 233 19.78 11.58 -13.01
CA ASN A 233 21.16 11.76 -12.51
C ASN A 233 21.40 11.15 -11.12
N GLN A 234 20.36 11.07 -10.30
CA GLN A 234 20.41 10.50 -8.95
C GLN A 234 20.32 8.97 -8.96
N TYR A 235 20.16 8.32 -10.12
CA TYR A 235 19.96 6.88 -10.23
C TYR A 235 21.11 6.20 -10.97
N ASN A 236 21.72 5.22 -10.33
CA ASN A 236 22.70 4.32 -10.94
C ASN A 236 22.29 2.87 -10.74
N VAL A 237 22.85 1.96 -11.54
CA VAL A 237 22.64 0.51 -11.38
C VAL A 237 23.96 -0.17 -11.08
N LEU A 238 23.99 -0.95 -10.00
CA LEU A 238 25.08 -1.81 -9.58
C LEU A 238 24.66 -3.27 -9.78
N LYS A 239 25.47 -4.01 -10.54
CA LYS A 239 25.31 -5.45 -10.71
C LYS A 239 25.98 -6.19 -9.57
N ILE A 240 25.29 -7.17 -9.02
CA ILE A 240 25.75 -8.01 -7.91
C ILE A 240 25.89 -9.43 -8.42
N GLU A 241 27.14 -9.84 -8.64
CA GLU A 241 27.49 -11.21 -9.08
C GLU A 241 27.52 -12.19 -7.89
N ASP A 242 28.01 -11.73 -6.74
CA ASP A 242 28.03 -12.50 -5.49
C ASP A 242 27.20 -11.79 -4.40
N PRO A 243 25.95 -12.22 -4.15
CA PRO A 243 25.11 -11.65 -3.10
C PRO A 243 25.68 -11.86 -1.69
N HIS A 244 26.51 -12.89 -1.48
CA HIS A 244 27.10 -13.20 -0.18
C HIS A 244 28.30 -12.31 0.16
N ALA A 245 28.86 -11.61 -0.82
CA ALA A 245 29.86 -10.56 -0.60
C ALA A 245 29.25 -9.27 -0.03
N MET A 246 27.92 -9.09 -0.11
CA MET A 246 27.23 -7.93 0.47
C MET A 246 27.01 -8.12 1.98
N ASN A 247 27.62 -7.25 2.77
CA ASN A 247 27.45 -7.19 4.22
C ASN A 247 26.40 -6.12 4.61
N ASN A 248 26.04 -6.08 5.90
CA ASN A 248 25.11 -5.06 6.41
C ASN A 248 25.70 -3.65 6.28
N GLU A 249 27.02 -3.49 6.30
CA GLU A 249 27.69 -2.18 6.17
C GLU A 249 27.33 -1.47 4.85
N PHE A 250 27.19 -2.21 3.75
CA PHE A 250 26.72 -1.65 2.48
C PHE A 250 25.36 -0.94 2.61
N PHE A 251 24.46 -1.49 3.42
CA PHE A 251 23.11 -0.98 3.62
C PHE A 251 23.00 0.00 4.79
N GLN A 252 24.09 0.22 5.52
CA GLN A 252 24.09 1.00 6.74
C GLN A 252 23.78 2.47 6.45
N GLY A 253 22.88 3.05 7.24
CA GLY A 253 22.40 4.41 7.05
C GLY A 253 21.36 4.56 5.93
N GLY A 254 21.26 3.62 4.98
CA GLY A 254 20.30 3.66 3.88
C GLY A 254 19.02 2.86 4.09
N PHE A 255 18.17 2.90 3.07
CA PHE A 255 16.92 2.15 3.00
C PHE A 255 16.88 1.34 1.71
N THR A 256 16.25 0.18 1.70
CA THR A 256 16.20 -0.68 0.53
C THR A 256 14.78 -1.11 0.23
N PHE A 257 14.32 -0.84 -0.98
CA PHE A 257 13.07 -1.35 -1.52
C PHE A 257 13.36 -2.66 -2.25
N LEU A 258 13.02 -3.76 -1.60
CA LEU A 258 13.22 -5.11 -2.12
C LEU A 258 12.01 -5.49 -2.98
N ILE A 259 12.22 -5.50 -4.29
CA ILE A 259 11.15 -5.72 -5.25
C ILE A 259 10.84 -7.22 -5.27
N SER A 260 9.56 -7.53 -5.08
CA SER A 260 9.07 -8.86 -4.82
C SER A 260 7.86 -9.16 -5.68
N ARG A 261 7.59 -10.43 -5.95
CA ARG A 261 6.33 -10.90 -6.51
C ARG A 261 5.47 -11.48 -5.40
N SER A 262 4.25 -10.98 -5.29
CA SER A 262 3.25 -11.59 -4.42
C SER A 262 2.67 -12.84 -5.08
N TRP A 263 2.51 -13.92 -4.31
CA TRP A 263 1.91 -15.15 -4.79
C TRP A 263 0.39 -15.01 -5.03
N SER A 264 -0.28 -14.14 -4.28
CA SER A 264 -1.73 -13.95 -4.32
C SER A 264 -2.19 -13.04 -5.47
N SER A 265 -1.49 -11.93 -5.71
CA SER A 265 -1.89 -10.94 -6.73
C SER A 265 -1.13 -11.06 -8.06
N GLN A 266 -0.06 -11.87 -8.11
CA GLN A 266 0.88 -11.98 -9.24
C GLN A 266 1.54 -10.65 -9.66
N GLY A 267 1.31 -9.56 -8.92
CA GLY A 267 1.84 -8.23 -9.17
C GLY A 267 3.13 -7.94 -8.42
N LEU A 268 3.68 -6.74 -8.68
CA LEU A 268 4.79 -6.19 -7.93
C LEU A 268 4.37 -5.87 -6.49
N HIS A 269 5.23 -6.28 -5.57
CA HIS A 269 5.21 -5.88 -4.17
C HIS A 269 6.57 -5.31 -3.79
N VAL A 270 6.62 -4.49 -2.75
CA VAL A 270 7.89 -4.04 -2.17
C VAL A 270 7.95 -4.38 -0.69
N LEU A 271 9.06 -5.00 -0.29
CA LEU A 271 9.44 -5.08 1.11
C LEU A 271 10.40 -3.93 1.40
N PHE A 272 10.18 -3.22 2.50
CA PHE A 272 11.06 -2.17 2.97
C PHE A 272 12.13 -2.79 3.86
N ALA A 273 13.40 -2.45 3.66
CA ALA A 273 14.49 -2.91 4.50
C ALA A 273 15.45 -1.80 4.92
N ARG A 274 16.10 -2.02 6.05
CA ARG A 274 17.15 -1.16 6.61
C ARG A 274 18.05 -1.98 7.52
N VAL A 275 19.20 -1.40 7.88
CA VAL A 275 20.00 -1.92 8.99
C VAL A 275 19.49 -1.30 10.30
N TRP A 276 19.21 -2.14 11.29
CA TRP A 276 18.82 -1.72 12.63
C TRP A 276 19.55 -2.57 13.66
N GLN A 277 20.29 -1.92 14.57
CA GLN A 277 21.12 -2.60 15.57
C GLN A 277 22.02 -3.68 14.95
N ASP A 278 22.73 -3.31 13.87
CA ASP A 278 23.63 -4.16 13.08
C ASP A 278 22.97 -5.37 12.40
N LYS A 279 21.63 -5.46 12.41
CA LYS A 279 20.84 -6.52 11.79
C LYS A 279 20.08 -6.01 10.57
N PHE A 280 19.77 -6.90 9.63
CA PHE A 280 18.98 -6.59 8.46
C PHE A 280 17.49 -6.74 8.77
N GLN A 281 16.80 -5.62 8.95
CA GLN A 281 15.37 -5.57 9.22
C GLN A 281 14.60 -5.47 7.90
N VAL A 282 13.55 -6.28 7.75
CA VAL A 282 12.67 -6.31 6.59
C VAL A 282 11.23 -6.16 7.08
N ILE A 283 10.49 -5.30 6.40
CA ILE A 283 9.14 -4.87 6.74
C ILE A 283 8.26 -5.07 5.52
N ASP A 284 7.14 -5.72 5.71
CA ASP A 284 6.10 -5.87 4.71
C ASP A 284 5.00 -4.83 4.92
N PRO A 285 4.88 -3.79 4.08
CA PRO A 285 3.84 -2.78 4.21
C PRO A 285 2.42 -3.33 4.03
N GLU A 286 2.22 -4.52 3.45
CA GLU A 286 0.88 -5.06 3.23
C GLU A 286 0.14 -5.34 4.55
N HIS A 287 0.86 -5.91 5.51
CA HIS A 287 0.31 -6.32 6.81
C HIS A 287 1.10 -5.74 7.99
N GLY A 288 2.16 -4.98 7.72
CA GLY A 288 3.07 -4.47 8.73
C GLY A 288 3.93 -5.54 9.40
N GLU A 289 4.11 -6.70 8.77
CA GLU A 289 4.95 -7.77 9.32
C GLU A 289 6.42 -7.34 9.33
N VAL A 290 7.10 -7.52 10.47
CA VAL A 290 8.52 -7.18 10.63
C VAL A 290 9.32 -8.44 10.90
N LYS A 291 10.39 -8.66 10.12
CA LYS A 291 11.38 -9.72 10.35
C LYS A 291 12.76 -9.13 10.46
N ILE A 292 13.59 -9.72 11.31
CA ILE A 292 14.96 -9.29 11.55
C ILE A 292 15.87 -10.47 11.28
N TYR A 293 16.86 -10.24 10.44
CA TYR A 293 17.87 -11.22 10.05
C TYR A 293 19.23 -10.75 10.56
N PRO A 294 20.09 -11.67 11.05
CA PRO A 294 21.48 -11.35 11.38
C PRO A 294 22.25 -10.65 10.26
N SER A 295 22.00 -11.01 8.99
CA SER A 295 22.65 -10.37 7.84
C SER A 295 21.77 -10.35 6.59
N PHE A 296 22.13 -9.51 5.62
CA PHE A 296 21.56 -9.55 4.27
C PHE A 296 21.70 -10.94 3.63
N ALA A 297 22.86 -11.60 3.77
CA ALA A 297 23.07 -12.94 3.22
C ALA A 297 22.09 -13.97 3.79
N GLU A 298 21.78 -13.89 5.10
CA GLU A 298 20.78 -14.79 5.70
C GLU A 298 19.37 -14.49 5.20
N TYR A 299 19.04 -13.22 5.05
CA TYR A 299 17.79 -12.81 4.42
C TYR A 299 17.67 -13.34 2.98
N TYR A 300 18.72 -13.15 2.18
CA TYR A 300 18.76 -13.58 0.78
C TYR A 300 18.54 -15.10 0.65
N ASN A 301 19.11 -15.89 1.56
CA ASN A 301 18.90 -17.34 1.63
C ASN A 301 17.50 -17.76 2.12
N ARG A 302 16.80 -16.92 2.87
CA ARG A 302 15.52 -17.23 3.54
C ARG A 302 14.38 -16.32 3.10
N PHE A 303 14.44 -15.81 1.88
CA PHE A 303 13.55 -14.76 1.41
C PHE A 303 12.07 -15.17 1.40
N GLU A 304 11.75 -16.45 1.19
CA GLU A 304 10.38 -16.95 1.01
C GLU A 304 9.47 -16.79 2.24
N ASN A 305 10.00 -16.34 3.38
CA ASN A 305 9.28 -16.22 4.63
C ASN A 305 8.06 -15.26 4.60
N PHE A 306 7.90 -14.41 3.58
CA PHE A 306 6.76 -13.48 3.46
C PHE A 306 5.65 -13.94 2.48
N ASN A 307 5.65 -15.21 2.03
CA ASN A 307 4.81 -15.68 0.90
C ASN A 307 5.00 -14.82 -0.37
N LYS A 308 6.23 -14.31 -0.52
CA LYS A 308 6.66 -13.41 -1.59
C LYS A 308 7.98 -13.95 -2.13
N SER A 309 8.25 -13.70 -3.41
CA SER A 309 9.46 -14.15 -4.09
C SER A 309 10.27 -12.96 -4.59
N PHE A 310 11.56 -12.89 -4.24
CA PHE A 310 12.44 -11.79 -4.63
C PHE A 310 12.63 -11.81 -6.13
N THR A 311 12.53 -10.67 -6.78
CA THR A 311 12.71 -10.61 -8.24
C THR A 311 14.17 -10.52 -8.66
N GLY A 312 15.10 -10.42 -7.71
CA GLY A 312 16.51 -10.16 -8.00
C GLY A 312 16.83 -8.69 -8.22
N VAL A 313 15.86 -7.79 -8.09
CA VAL A 313 16.10 -6.34 -8.19
C VAL A 313 15.68 -5.61 -6.91
N ALA A 314 16.48 -4.65 -6.47
CA ALA A 314 16.17 -3.81 -5.31
C ALA A 314 16.59 -2.35 -5.55
N LEU A 315 15.83 -1.40 -5.04
CA LEU A 315 16.19 0.02 -5.09
C LEU A 315 16.76 0.42 -3.72
N HIS A 316 18.06 0.63 -3.64
CA HIS A 316 18.71 1.13 -2.44
C HIS A 316 18.76 2.67 -2.46
N ILE A 317 18.35 3.28 -1.36
CA ILE A 317 18.25 4.70 -1.13
C ILE A 317 19.37 5.11 -0.19
N VAL A 318 20.20 6.03 -0.66
CA VAL A 318 21.36 6.55 0.06
C VAL A 318 21.02 7.96 0.54
N PRO A 319 20.91 8.20 1.85
CA PRO A 319 20.81 9.56 2.38
C PRO A 319 22.03 10.39 2.01
N ASP A 320 21.84 11.69 1.83
CA ASP A 320 22.95 12.63 1.58
C ASP A 320 23.82 12.90 2.81
#